data_AF-A0A9E5EV95-F1
#
_entry.id   AF-A0A9E5EV95-F1
#
_cell.length_a   1.000
_cell.length_b   1.000
_cell.length_c   1.000
_cell.angle_alpha   90.00
_cell.angle_beta   90.00
_cell.angle_gamma   90.00
#
_symmetry.space_group_name_H-M   'P 1'
#
loop_
_entity.id
_entity.type
_entity.pdbx_description
1 polymer ?
#
loop_
_entity_poly.entity_id
_entity_poly.type
_entity_poly.pdbx_seq_one_letter_code
_entity_poly.pdbx_strand_id
1 'polypeptide(L)'
;MPMLDREEYIEQLYFFQTLRERIKASIATQEVLERIDQEILSTTKLPMAIQFLATEIKQSGLLSTGFKLLSHYFTPFQAFIIKSTEDENRKFSIDTGLHVLEKMAKYNADSPSPSGLFVFQFEILSRNKLGYDEGVTAMANDPLYSQSWKEFILFVSKQIGLVEFAEFVYLRSEYYLEVERRQDPSYEPPLQPLFASKEGQIAKANLGRDPFFLFAALQRQLNYPEVPRSTEKETAKDEITVVRQRVNDLEIRLKLIEAEVKGNVDLAFFAKPEILQNLRKDDGFAD
;
A
#
# COMPACT_ATOMS: atom_id res chain seq x y z
N MET A 1 7.86 -16.68 -0.37
CA MET A 1 9.08 -16.18 0.29
C MET A 1 8.98 -16.53 1.78
N PRO A 2 10.07 -16.96 2.45
CA PRO A 2 10.05 -17.19 3.89
C PRO A 2 10.05 -15.86 4.67
N MET A 3 9.52 -15.85 5.89
CA MET A 3 9.68 -14.72 6.80
C MET A 3 11.14 -14.64 7.28
N LEU A 4 11.72 -13.45 7.26
CA LEU A 4 13.08 -13.24 7.76
C LEU A 4 13.10 -13.15 9.29
N ASP A 5 14.25 -13.48 9.86
CA ASP A 5 14.51 -13.31 11.28
C ASP A 5 14.62 -11.83 11.65
N ARG A 6 14.39 -11.51 12.93
CA ARG A 6 14.44 -10.14 13.44
C ARG A 6 15.77 -9.44 13.16
N GLU A 7 16.89 -10.16 13.29
CA GLU A 7 18.23 -9.62 13.04
C GLU A 7 18.39 -9.13 11.60
N GLU A 8 17.81 -9.84 10.62
CA GLU A 8 17.84 -9.42 9.21
C GLU A 8 17.14 -8.06 9.02
N TYR A 9 16.02 -7.83 9.70
CA TYR A 9 15.31 -6.55 9.61
C TYR A 9 16.05 -5.40 10.32
N ILE A 10 16.79 -5.69 11.39
CA ILE A 10 17.64 -4.69 12.06
C ILE A 10 18.78 -4.26 11.12
N GLU A 11 19.42 -5.23 10.46
CA GLU A 11 20.49 -4.95 9.51
C GLU A 11 19.93 -4.27 8.23
N GLN A 12 18.75 -4.65 7.75
CA GLN A 12 18.07 -3.95 6.66
C GLN A 12 17.80 -2.49 7.02
N LEU A 13 17.36 -2.22 8.26
CA LEU A 13 17.12 -0.86 8.74
C LEU A 13 18.40 -0.02 8.63
N TYR A 14 19.51 -0.54 9.15
CA TYR A 14 20.81 0.12 9.06
C TYR A 14 21.25 0.32 7.60
N PHE A 15 21.10 -0.71 6.76
CA PHE A 15 21.42 -0.66 5.34
C PHE A 15 20.67 0.48 4.62
N PHE A 16 19.34 0.56 4.77
CA PHE A 16 18.54 1.59 4.12
C PHE A 16 18.86 3.00 4.63
N GLN A 17 19.12 3.15 5.93
CA GLN A 17 19.54 4.43 6.53
C GLN A 17 20.86 4.90 5.96
N THR A 18 21.89 4.06 6.03
CA THR A 18 23.25 4.37 5.59
C THR A 18 23.29 4.62 4.07
N LEU A 19 22.56 3.82 3.28
CA LEU A 19 22.44 4.03 1.84
C LEU A 19 21.82 5.39 1.52
N ARG A 20 20.73 5.74 2.21
CA ARG A 20 20.04 7.03 2.04
C ARG A 20 20.94 8.21 2.40
N GLU A 21 21.64 8.13 3.53
CA GLU A 21 22.55 9.18 4.01
C GLU A 21 23.72 9.41 3.05
N ARG A 22 24.32 8.34 2.52
CA ARG A 22 25.45 8.44 1.59
C ARG A 22 25.03 8.97 0.21
N ILE A 23 23.87 8.57 -0.29
CA ILE A 23 23.31 9.14 -1.53
C ILE A 23 23.02 10.65 -1.35
N LYS A 24 22.48 11.05 -0.20
CA LYS A 24 22.31 12.47 0.16
C LYS A 24 23.63 13.23 0.22
N ALA A 25 24.72 12.58 0.65
CA ALA A 25 26.07 13.11 0.61
C ALA A 25 26.71 13.09 -0.81
N SER A 26 25.92 12.83 -1.86
CA SER A 26 26.35 12.77 -3.26
C SER A 26 27.38 11.68 -3.56
N ILE A 27 27.41 10.61 -2.77
CA ILE A 27 28.21 9.41 -3.06
C ILE A 27 27.42 8.53 -4.04
N ALA A 28 28.10 8.01 -5.06
CA ALA A 28 27.46 7.15 -6.05
C ALA A 28 26.93 5.85 -5.40
N THR A 29 25.70 5.45 -5.72
CA THR A 29 25.05 4.24 -5.19
C THR A 29 25.94 3.00 -5.32
N GLN A 30 26.64 2.86 -6.44
CA GLN A 30 27.56 1.74 -6.68
C GLN A 30 28.71 1.71 -5.67
N GLU A 31 29.35 2.86 -5.40
CA GLU A 31 30.44 2.97 -4.43
C GLU A 31 29.93 2.69 -3.00
N VAL A 32 28.69 3.10 -2.68
CA VAL A 32 28.10 2.80 -1.37
C VAL A 32 27.92 1.29 -1.18
N LEU A 33 27.35 0.61 -2.18
CA LEU A 33 27.07 -0.83 -2.12
C LEU A 33 28.34 -1.68 -2.07
N GLU A 34 29.47 -1.20 -2.60
CA GLU A 34 30.77 -1.90 -2.55
C GLU A 34 31.43 -1.94 -1.18
N ARG A 35 30.98 -1.11 -0.23
CA ARG A 35 31.60 -1.00 1.10
C ARG A 35 30.66 -1.35 2.23
N ILE A 36 29.36 -1.09 2.06
CA ILE A 36 28.38 -1.20 3.14
C ILE A 36 28.20 -2.64 3.64
N ASP A 37 28.49 -3.65 2.82
CA ASP A 37 28.46 -5.07 3.24
C ASP A 37 29.44 -5.38 4.38
N GLN A 38 30.55 -4.62 4.48
CA GLN A 38 31.56 -4.77 5.54
C GLN A 38 31.12 -4.17 6.88
N GLU A 39 30.09 -3.32 6.87
CA GLU A 39 29.54 -2.66 8.05
C GLU A 39 28.34 -3.42 8.64
N ILE A 40 27.79 -4.38 7.89
CA ILE A 40 26.66 -5.21 8.27
C ILE A 40 27.11 -6.42 9.08
N LEU A 41 26.27 -6.85 10.02
CA LEU A 41 26.51 -8.06 10.80
C LEU A 41 26.65 -9.30 9.90
N SER A 42 27.82 -9.93 9.95
CA SER A 42 28.20 -11.05 9.07
C SER A 42 27.44 -12.36 9.29
N THR A 43 26.68 -12.49 10.39
CA THR A 43 25.81 -13.65 10.66
C THR A 43 24.51 -13.61 9.87
N THR A 44 24.12 -12.44 9.34
CA THR A 44 22.95 -12.27 8.48
C THR A 44 23.26 -12.59 7.03
N LYS A 45 22.23 -12.76 6.20
CA LYS A 45 22.38 -12.96 4.75
C LYS A 45 22.49 -11.63 3.99
N LEU A 46 22.26 -10.51 4.65
CA LEU A 46 22.26 -9.18 4.04
C LEU A 46 23.58 -8.81 3.34
N PRO A 47 24.78 -9.11 3.86
CA PRO A 47 26.04 -8.80 3.16
C PRO A 47 26.09 -9.42 1.77
N MET A 48 25.66 -10.68 1.63
CA MET A 48 25.60 -11.39 0.36
C MET A 48 24.58 -10.77 -0.60
N ALA A 49 23.43 -10.35 -0.07
CA ALA A 49 22.42 -9.63 -0.85
C ALA A 49 22.98 -8.29 -1.36
N ILE A 50 23.68 -7.53 -0.52
CA ILE A 50 24.32 -6.25 -0.89
C ILE A 50 25.38 -6.44 -1.98
N GLN A 51 26.25 -7.44 -1.84
CA GLN A 51 27.26 -7.76 -2.86
C GLN A 51 26.62 -8.12 -4.21
N PHE A 52 25.50 -8.85 -4.18
CA PHE A 52 24.73 -9.13 -5.38
C PHE A 52 24.13 -7.84 -5.98
N LEU A 53 23.52 -6.98 -5.15
CA LEU A 53 23.00 -5.68 -5.59
C LEU A 53 24.10 -4.82 -6.24
N ALA A 54 25.31 -4.78 -5.64
CA ALA A 54 26.47 -4.05 -6.16
C ALA A 54 26.90 -4.56 -7.54
N THR A 55 26.77 -5.86 -7.79
CA THR A 55 27.09 -6.47 -9.09
C THR A 55 25.98 -6.18 -10.11
N GLU A 56 24.73 -6.37 -9.73
CA GLU A 56 23.57 -6.20 -10.61
C GLU A 56 23.40 -4.76 -11.09
N ILE A 57 23.63 -3.77 -10.22
CA ILE A 57 23.54 -2.35 -10.60
C ILE A 57 24.63 -1.95 -11.60
N LYS A 58 25.81 -2.60 -11.59
CA LYS A 58 26.87 -2.37 -12.59
C LYS A 58 26.48 -2.92 -13.95
N GLN A 59 25.70 -4.01 -13.97
CA GLN A 59 25.28 -4.66 -15.20
C GLN A 59 24.03 -4.03 -15.81
N SER A 60 22.99 -3.80 -15.00
CA SER A 60 21.69 -3.32 -15.48
C SER A 60 21.52 -1.80 -15.38
N GLY A 61 22.32 -1.12 -14.55
CA GLY A 61 22.16 0.30 -14.23
C GLY A 61 20.99 0.60 -13.29
N LEU A 62 20.20 -0.40 -12.91
CA LEU A 62 19.00 -0.28 -12.08
C LEU A 62 19.15 -1.09 -10.80
N LEU A 63 18.76 -0.49 -9.67
CA LEU A 63 18.75 -1.15 -8.37
C LEU A 63 17.55 -2.09 -8.24
N SER A 64 16.40 -1.74 -8.83
CA SER A 64 15.16 -2.52 -8.70
C SER A 64 15.28 -3.96 -9.24
N THR A 65 16.08 -4.17 -10.28
CA THR A 65 16.36 -5.48 -10.86
C THR A 65 16.95 -6.43 -9.82
N GLY A 66 17.93 -5.95 -9.04
CA GLY A 66 18.56 -6.74 -7.98
C GLY A 66 17.59 -7.12 -6.87
N PHE A 67 16.75 -6.18 -6.43
CA PHE A 67 15.71 -6.45 -5.43
C PHE A 67 14.71 -7.50 -5.93
N LYS A 68 14.33 -7.42 -7.21
CA LYS A 68 13.40 -8.38 -7.83
C LYS A 68 14.01 -9.79 -7.95
N LEU A 69 15.29 -9.89 -8.32
CA LEU A 69 15.99 -11.18 -8.43
C LEU A 69 16.22 -11.83 -7.06
N LEU A 70 16.42 -11.02 -6.02
CA LEU A 70 16.54 -11.45 -4.64
C LEU A 70 15.17 -11.59 -3.94
N SER A 71 14.15 -12.13 -4.63
CA SER A 71 12.78 -12.28 -4.09
C SER A 71 12.65 -13.24 -2.91
N HIS A 72 13.73 -13.94 -2.56
CA HIS A 72 13.83 -14.77 -1.36
C HIS A 72 14.32 -13.98 -0.14
N TYR A 73 14.84 -12.77 -0.35
CA TYR A 73 15.39 -11.89 0.67
C TYR A 73 14.63 -10.55 0.78
N PHE A 74 14.35 -9.89 -0.34
CA PHE A 74 13.52 -8.69 -0.37
C PHE A 74 12.09 -9.04 -0.78
N THR A 75 11.11 -8.40 -0.13
CA THR A 75 9.71 -8.61 -0.48
C THR A 75 9.39 -7.99 -1.85
N PRO A 76 8.39 -8.51 -2.58
CA PRO A 76 7.97 -7.90 -3.84
C PRO A 76 7.60 -6.43 -3.70
N PHE A 77 7.05 -6.03 -2.54
CA PHE A 77 6.75 -4.63 -2.25
C PHE A 77 8.01 -3.78 -2.10
N GLN A 78 9.06 -4.26 -1.44
CA GLN A 78 10.34 -3.54 -1.37
C GLN A 78 10.94 -3.32 -2.77
N ALA A 79 10.91 -4.35 -3.63
CA ALA A 79 11.34 -4.24 -5.02
C ALA A 79 10.49 -3.22 -5.82
N PHE A 80 9.16 -3.21 -5.60
CA PHE A 80 8.25 -2.25 -6.21
C PHE A 80 8.54 -0.80 -5.78
N ILE A 81 8.88 -0.57 -4.51
CA ILE A 81 9.26 0.76 -4.02
C ILE A 81 10.52 1.26 -4.74
N ILE A 82 11.59 0.46 -4.82
CA ILE A 82 12.80 0.85 -5.55
C ILE A 82 12.50 1.09 -7.03
N LYS A 83 11.75 0.19 -7.69
CA LYS A 83 11.32 0.38 -9.08
C LYS A 83 10.59 1.71 -9.29
N SER A 84 9.73 2.08 -8.33
CA SER A 84 8.99 3.34 -8.40
C SER A 84 9.89 4.57 -8.28
N THR A 85 11.07 4.45 -7.68
CA THR A 85 12.06 5.56 -7.60
C THR A 85 12.88 5.75 -8.86
N GLU A 86 12.87 4.76 -9.75
CA GLU A 86 13.60 4.77 -11.03
C GLU A 86 12.72 5.25 -12.19
N ASP A 87 11.42 5.47 -11.96
CA ASP A 87 10.50 6.05 -12.93
C ASP A 87 10.59 7.58 -12.88
N GLU A 88 11.30 8.17 -13.85
CA GLU A 88 11.52 9.62 -13.96
C GLU A 88 10.22 10.43 -14.08
N ASN A 89 9.10 9.80 -14.45
CA ASN A 89 7.81 10.48 -14.56
C ASN A 89 7.10 10.62 -13.21
N ARG A 90 7.59 9.95 -12.15
CA ARG A 90 6.97 9.97 -10.82
C ARG A 90 7.71 10.94 -9.91
N LYS A 91 6.93 11.68 -9.11
CA LYS A 91 7.44 12.53 -8.02
C LYS A 91 7.81 11.73 -6.78
N PHE A 92 8.57 10.66 -6.97
CA PHE A 92 8.96 9.72 -5.92
C PHE A 92 10.46 9.47 -5.97
N SER A 93 11.21 10.30 -5.24
CA SER A 93 12.67 10.25 -5.24
C SER A 93 13.23 9.00 -4.55
N ILE A 94 14.46 8.61 -4.92
CA ILE A 94 15.20 7.54 -4.23
C ILE A 94 15.34 7.80 -2.72
N ASP A 95 15.47 9.07 -2.31
CA ASP A 95 15.50 9.44 -0.89
C ASP A 95 14.21 9.06 -0.16
N THR A 96 13.06 9.36 -0.78
CA THR A 96 11.75 9.02 -0.22
C THR A 96 11.55 7.51 -0.20
N GLY A 97 11.93 6.81 -1.27
CA GLY A 97 11.85 5.36 -1.35
C GLY A 97 12.70 4.66 -0.28
N LEU A 98 13.95 5.07 -0.09
CA LEU A 98 14.81 4.50 0.95
C LEU A 98 14.31 4.84 2.36
N HIS A 99 13.73 6.02 2.57
CA HIS A 99 13.08 6.35 3.84
C HIS A 99 11.85 5.45 4.10
N VAL A 100 11.05 5.15 3.08
CA VAL A 100 9.95 4.19 3.20
C VAL A 100 10.49 2.81 3.60
N LEU A 101 11.53 2.32 2.93
CA LEU A 101 12.13 1.02 3.23
C LEU A 101 12.75 0.94 4.63
N GLU A 102 13.38 2.03 5.08
CA GLU A 102 13.83 2.19 6.47
C GLU A 102 12.65 2.00 7.44
N LYS A 103 11.54 2.71 7.24
CA LYS A 103 10.37 2.58 8.14
C LYS A 103 9.77 1.18 8.10
N MET A 104 9.74 0.54 6.94
CA MET A 104 9.30 -0.85 6.81
C MET A 104 10.20 -1.81 7.58
N ALA A 105 11.53 -1.71 7.43
CA ALA A 105 12.47 -2.54 8.14
C ALA A 105 12.33 -2.37 9.67
N LYS A 106 12.16 -1.12 10.14
CA LYS A 106 11.88 -0.83 11.55
C LYS A 106 10.60 -1.52 12.03
N TYR A 107 9.49 -1.37 11.30
CA TYR A 107 8.22 -1.97 11.70
C TYR A 107 8.29 -3.50 11.75
N ASN A 108 8.99 -4.11 10.78
CA ASN A 108 9.17 -5.56 10.72
C ASN A 108 10.11 -6.11 11.80
N ALA A 109 11.08 -5.32 12.26
CA ALA A 109 11.97 -5.69 13.36
C ALA A 109 11.31 -5.67 14.74
N ASP A 110 10.16 -4.99 14.87
CA ASP A 110 9.42 -4.88 16.12
C ASP A 110 8.43 -6.05 16.28
N SER A 111 7.14 -5.82 16.02
CA SER A 111 6.08 -6.82 16.12
C SER A 111 4.95 -6.47 15.15
N PRO A 112 5.16 -6.69 13.84
CA PRO A 112 4.21 -6.27 12.83
C PRO A 112 2.94 -7.12 12.91
N SER A 113 1.78 -6.46 12.86
CA SER A 113 0.50 -7.11 12.63
C SER A 113 0.14 -7.09 11.14
N PRO A 114 -0.59 -8.09 10.60
CA PRO A 114 -1.09 -8.05 9.23
C PRO A 114 -1.96 -6.82 8.94
N SER A 115 -2.85 -6.43 9.86
CA SER A 115 -3.69 -5.23 9.70
C SER A 115 -2.86 -3.95 9.66
N GLY A 116 -1.88 -3.82 10.55
CA GLY A 116 -0.96 -2.69 10.56
C GLY A 116 -0.07 -2.62 9.31
N LEU A 117 0.45 -3.76 8.84
CA LEU A 117 1.25 -3.81 7.62
C LEU A 117 0.41 -3.42 6.39
N PHE A 118 -0.83 -3.91 6.30
CA PHE A 118 -1.73 -3.61 5.20
C PHE A 118 -2.03 -2.11 5.12
N VAL A 119 -2.45 -1.51 6.23
CA VAL A 119 -2.77 -0.09 6.27
C VAL A 119 -1.53 0.75 5.97
N PHE A 120 -0.37 0.38 6.53
CA PHE A 120 0.89 1.08 6.30
C PHE A 120 1.32 1.06 4.83
N GLN A 121 1.35 -0.12 4.20
CA GLN A 121 1.71 -0.26 2.79
C GLN A 121 0.69 0.44 1.87
N PHE A 122 -0.60 0.34 2.18
CA PHE A 122 -1.65 1.01 1.41
C PHE A 122 -1.54 2.54 1.51
N GLU A 123 -1.20 3.05 2.70
CA GLU A 123 -0.96 4.48 2.91
C GLU A 123 0.29 4.96 2.16
N ILE A 124 1.36 4.15 2.10
CA ILE A 124 2.55 4.45 1.28
C ILE A 124 2.15 4.64 -0.19
N LEU A 125 1.36 3.72 -0.75
CA LEU A 125 0.88 3.80 -2.14
C LEU A 125 0.03 5.06 -2.37
N SER A 126 -0.90 5.33 -1.46
CA SER A 126 -1.84 6.44 -1.56
C SER A 126 -1.16 7.79 -1.43
N ARG A 127 -0.33 7.98 -0.41
CA ARG A 127 0.35 9.26 -0.13
C ARG A 127 1.39 9.63 -1.17
N ASN A 128 2.07 8.65 -1.75
CA ASN A 128 3.11 8.88 -2.75
C ASN A 128 2.61 8.70 -4.20
N LYS A 129 1.30 8.50 -4.40
CA LYS A 129 0.64 8.37 -5.71
C LYS A 129 1.33 7.31 -6.61
N LEU A 130 1.71 6.16 -6.03
CA LEU A 130 2.51 5.12 -6.71
C LEU A 130 1.69 4.21 -7.65
N GLY A 131 0.37 4.41 -7.70
CA GLY A 131 -0.55 3.54 -8.40
C GLY A 131 -0.87 2.27 -7.61
N TYR A 132 -2.10 1.78 -7.75
CA TYR A 132 -2.60 0.69 -6.93
C TYR A 132 -2.46 -0.70 -7.56
N ASP A 133 -2.45 -0.82 -8.88
CA ASP A 133 -2.50 -2.14 -9.54
C ASP A 133 -1.26 -2.99 -9.23
N GLU A 134 -0.08 -2.53 -9.67
CA GLU A 134 1.19 -3.21 -9.37
C GLU A 134 1.53 -3.17 -7.88
N GLY A 135 1.31 -2.03 -7.22
CA GLY A 135 1.64 -1.82 -5.81
C GLY A 135 0.89 -2.76 -4.87
N VAL A 136 -0.44 -2.87 -5.02
CA VAL A 136 -1.27 -3.75 -4.17
C VAL A 136 -1.01 -5.22 -4.47
N THR A 137 -0.74 -5.57 -5.74
CA THR A 137 -0.32 -6.93 -6.10
C THR A 137 1.02 -7.30 -5.45
N ALA A 138 1.96 -6.36 -5.38
CA ALA A 138 3.23 -6.57 -4.69
C ALA A 138 3.05 -6.74 -3.17
N MET A 139 2.15 -5.95 -2.54
CA MET A 139 1.77 -6.11 -1.13
C MET A 139 1.22 -7.51 -0.84
N ALA A 140 0.31 -7.99 -1.68
CA ALA A 140 -0.40 -9.26 -1.48
C ALA A 140 0.52 -10.51 -1.41
N ASN A 141 1.79 -10.36 -1.80
CA ASN A 141 2.78 -11.43 -1.78
C ASN A 141 3.79 -11.33 -0.61
N ASP A 142 3.50 -10.49 0.38
CA ASP A 142 4.28 -10.42 1.62
C ASP A 142 4.11 -11.70 2.46
N PRO A 143 5.19 -12.26 3.04
CA PRO A 143 5.10 -13.46 3.88
C PRO A 143 4.26 -13.31 5.15
N LEU A 144 3.99 -12.08 5.63
CA LEU A 144 3.15 -11.86 6.82
C LEU A 144 1.67 -12.15 6.56
N TYR A 145 1.22 -12.10 5.30
CA TYR A 145 -0.18 -12.30 4.95
C TYR A 145 -0.53 -13.79 4.82
N SER A 146 -1.59 -14.19 5.53
CA SER A 146 -2.24 -15.48 5.29
C SER A 146 -2.99 -15.48 3.94
N GLN A 147 -3.48 -16.65 3.54
CA GLN A 147 -4.27 -16.79 2.31
C GLN A 147 -5.51 -15.86 2.30
N SER A 148 -6.23 -15.77 3.44
CA SER A 148 -7.40 -14.89 3.56
C SER A 148 -7.04 -13.41 3.42
N TRP A 149 -5.87 -13.00 3.92
CA TRP A 149 -5.36 -11.65 3.73
C TRP A 149 -5.01 -11.38 2.27
N LYS A 150 -4.31 -12.31 1.61
CA LYS A 150 -3.95 -12.20 0.21
C LYS A 150 -5.19 -12.04 -0.69
N GLU A 151 -6.21 -12.86 -0.48
CA GLU A 151 -7.49 -12.77 -1.22
C GLU A 151 -8.18 -11.43 -0.98
N PHE A 152 -8.21 -10.95 0.27
CA PHE A 152 -8.77 -9.65 0.60
C PHE A 152 -8.00 -8.49 -0.07
N ILE A 153 -6.67 -8.50 -0.03
CA ILE A 153 -5.84 -7.45 -0.65
C ILE A 153 -6.05 -7.40 -2.18
N LEU A 154 -6.12 -8.57 -2.83
CA LEU A 154 -6.41 -8.67 -4.26
C LEU A 154 -7.87 -8.33 -4.62
N PHE A 155 -8.81 -8.49 -3.68
CA PHE A 155 -10.16 -8.00 -3.82
C PHE A 155 -10.19 -6.47 -3.75
N VAL A 156 -9.52 -5.88 -2.75
CA VAL A 156 -9.40 -4.42 -2.60
C VAL A 156 -8.82 -3.82 -3.87
N SER A 157 -7.75 -4.37 -4.45
CA SER A 157 -7.11 -3.81 -5.65
C SER A 157 -8.08 -3.58 -6.82
N LYS A 158 -9.06 -4.46 -7.00
CA LYS A 158 -10.08 -4.39 -8.07
C LYS A 158 -11.20 -3.38 -7.79
N GLN A 159 -11.36 -2.99 -6.53
CA GLN A 159 -12.46 -2.16 -6.06
C GLN A 159 -12.00 -0.73 -5.67
N ILE A 160 -10.70 -0.46 -5.71
CA ILE A 160 -10.14 0.86 -5.46
C ILE A 160 -10.71 1.88 -6.45
N GLY A 161 -11.19 3.00 -5.90
CA GLY A 161 -11.85 4.08 -6.67
C GLY A 161 -13.35 3.89 -6.85
N LEU A 162 -13.89 2.71 -6.52
CA LEU A 162 -15.34 2.45 -6.47
C LEU A 162 -15.86 2.45 -5.03
N VAL A 163 -15.06 1.91 -4.11
CA VAL A 163 -15.38 1.75 -2.68
C VAL A 163 -14.37 2.52 -1.85
N GLU A 164 -14.83 3.18 -0.79
CA GLU A 164 -13.97 3.93 0.12
C GLU A 164 -13.08 2.97 0.94
N PHE A 165 -11.84 3.37 1.23
CA PHE A 165 -10.93 2.55 2.04
C PHE A 165 -11.49 2.24 3.44
N ALA A 166 -12.20 3.20 4.05
CA ALA A 166 -12.89 3.02 5.33
C ALA A 166 -13.92 1.87 5.29
N GLU A 167 -14.64 1.74 4.18
CA GLU A 167 -15.66 0.68 4.02
C GLU A 167 -15.02 -0.71 4.02
N PHE A 168 -13.87 -0.90 3.35
CA PHE A 168 -13.17 -2.19 3.38
C PHE A 168 -12.75 -2.60 4.79
N VAL A 169 -12.18 -1.65 5.56
CA VAL A 169 -11.74 -1.91 6.93
C VAL A 169 -12.94 -2.21 7.82
N TYR A 170 -14.03 -1.44 7.70
CA TYR A 170 -15.25 -1.66 8.47
C TYR A 170 -15.89 -3.02 8.17
N LEU A 171 -16.21 -3.32 6.90
CA LEU A 171 -16.92 -4.54 6.50
C LEU A 171 -16.15 -5.83 6.80
N ARG A 172 -14.81 -5.75 6.87
CA ARG A 172 -13.95 -6.89 7.21
C ARG A 172 -13.50 -6.89 8.67
N SER A 173 -14.19 -6.14 9.54
CA SER A 173 -13.86 -6.07 10.98
C SER A 173 -14.78 -6.91 11.86
N GLU A 174 -14.29 -7.31 13.03
CA GLU A 174 -15.09 -7.91 14.09
C GLU A 174 -16.22 -6.97 14.56
N TYR A 175 -16.01 -5.66 14.49
CA TYR A 175 -17.02 -4.69 14.90
C TYR A 175 -18.25 -4.70 14.00
N TYR A 176 -18.08 -4.93 12.70
CA TYR A 176 -19.22 -5.13 11.80
C TYR A 176 -20.05 -6.34 12.25
N LEU A 177 -19.39 -7.45 12.59
CA LEU A 177 -20.05 -8.65 13.11
C LEU A 177 -20.79 -8.37 14.43
N GLU A 178 -20.19 -7.60 15.35
CA GLU A 178 -20.85 -7.18 16.59
C GLU A 178 -22.12 -6.34 16.34
N VAL A 179 -22.11 -5.49 15.31
CA VAL A 179 -23.26 -4.65 14.95
C VAL A 179 -24.37 -5.50 14.36
N GLU A 180 -24.07 -6.39 13.41
CA GLU A 180 -25.05 -7.29 12.81
C GLU A 180 -25.68 -8.23 13.85
N ARG A 181 -24.86 -8.79 14.75
CA ARG A 181 -25.35 -9.68 15.82
C ARG A 181 -26.26 -9.02 16.85
N ARG A 182 -26.27 -7.68 16.94
CA ARG A 182 -27.26 -6.97 17.76
C ARG A 182 -28.65 -6.97 17.14
N GLN A 183 -28.73 -7.04 15.81
CA GLN A 183 -29.99 -7.10 15.06
C GLN A 183 -30.44 -8.55 14.87
N ASP A 184 -29.51 -9.43 14.49
CA ASP A 184 -29.72 -10.87 14.35
C ASP A 184 -28.65 -11.65 15.12
N PRO A 185 -28.95 -12.15 16.34
CA PRO A 185 -28.00 -12.91 17.15
C PRO A 185 -27.44 -14.17 16.48
N SER A 186 -28.10 -14.69 15.44
CA SER A 186 -27.68 -15.87 14.69
C SER A 186 -26.83 -15.55 13.45
N TYR A 187 -26.56 -14.26 13.20
CA TYR A 187 -25.76 -13.84 12.05
C TYR A 187 -24.34 -14.39 12.10
N GLU A 188 -23.97 -15.10 11.03
CA GLU A 188 -22.63 -15.58 10.74
C GLU A 188 -22.11 -14.90 9.47
N PRO A 189 -20.91 -14.30 9.49
CA PRO A 189 -20.39 -13.59 8.34
C PRO A 189 -19.96 -14.61 7.27
N PRO A 190 -20.15 -14.31 5.97
CA PRO A 190 -19.73 -15.21 4.90
C PRO A 190 -18.21 -15.39 4.83
N LEU A 191 -17.46 -14.40 5.33
CA LEU A 191 -16.01 -14.41 5.41
C LEU A 191 -15.56 -13.99 6.80
N GLN A 192 -14.59 -14.71 7.37
CA GLN A 192 -14.05 -14.40 8.70
C GLN A 192 -13.44 -12.98 8.74
N PRO A 193 -13.64 -12.22 9.82
CA PRO A 193 -13.03 -10.91 10.00
C PRO A 193 -11.50 -10.94 9.90
N LEU A 194 -10.92 -9.86 9.40
CA LEU A 194 -9.47 -9.64 9.31
C LEU A 194 -9.00 -8.50 10.22
N PHE A 195 -9.90 -7.55 10.49
CA PHE A 195 -9.63 -6.39 11.34
C PHE A 195 -10.29 -6.56 12.71
N ALA A 196 -9.63 -6.07 13.75
CA ALA A 196 -10.15 -6.14 15.11
C ALA A 196 -11.31 -5.15 15.31
N SER A 197 -12.09 -5.33 16.38
CA SER A 197 -13.23 -4.46 16.69
C SER A 197 -12.86 -2.97 16.76
N LYS A 198 -11.71 -2.62 17.36
CA LYS A 198 -11.24 -1.22 17.44
C LYS A 198 -10.98 -0.59 16.07
N GLU A 199 -10.36 -1.35 15.15
CA GLU A 199 -10.07 -0.89 13.79
C GLU A 199 -11.37 -0.64 13.02
N GLY A 200 -12.35 -1.54 13.19
CA GLY A 200 -13.69 -1.40 12.61
C GLY A 200 -14.47 -0.18 13.14
N GLN A 201 -14.38 0.10 14.44
CA GLN A 201 -14.98 1.30 15.04
C GLN A 201 -14.38 2.58 14.48
N ILE A 202 -13.04 2.63 14.37
CA ILE A 202 -12.33 3.74 13.75
C ILE A 202 -12.78 3.92 12.30
N ALA A 203 -12.87 2.82 11.54
CA ALA A 203 -13.29 2.85 10.16
C ALA A 203 -14.73 3.39 10.00
N LYS A 204 -15.69 2.86 10.76
CA LYS A 204 -17.08 3.33 10.75
C LYS A 204 -17.18 4.83 11.05
N ALA A 205 -16.42 5.32 12.02
CA ALA A 205 -16.43 6.73 12.42
C ALA A 205 -15.84 7.68 11.35
N ASN A 206 -15.09 7.15 10.38
CA ASN A 206 -14.43 7.93 9.33
C ASN A 206 -15.05 7.76 7.94
N LEU A 207 -16.16 7.01 7.81
CA LEU A 207 -16.91 6.90 6.55
C LEU A 207 -17.32 8.28 6.02
N GLY A 208 -17.09 8.52 4.72
CA GLY A 208 -17.42 9.79 4.05
C GLY A 208 -16.55 10.97 4.47
N ARG A 209 -15.50 10.76 5.28
CA ARG A 209 -14.54 11.80 5.67
C ARG A 209 -13.30 11.74 4.81
N ASP A 210 -12.42 12.73 4.96
CA ASP A 210 -11.10 12.68 4.31
C ASP A 210 -10.33 11.43 4.80
N PRO A 211 -9.87 10.55 3.90
CA PRO A 211 -9.11 9.35 4.25
C PRO A 211 -7.87 9.62 5.12
N PHE A 212 -7.32 10.83 5.08
CA PHE A 212 -6.23 11.24 5.97
C PHE A 212 -6.56 11.04 7.46
N PHE A 213 -7.80 11.34 7.87
CA PHE A 213 -8.22 11.16 9.27
C PHE A 213 -8.28 9.68 9.67
N LEU A 214 -8.73 8.82 8.75
CA LEU A 214 -8.73 7.38 8.94
C LEU A 214 -7.31 6.85 9.15
N PHE A 215 -6.38 7.21 8.27
CA PHE A 215 -4.99 6.77 8.39
C PHE A 215 -4.37 7.24 9.71
N ALA A 216 -4.53 8.52 10.07
CA ALA A 216 -4.00 9.04 11.33
C ALA A 216 -4.59 8.33 12.58
N ALA A 217 -5.87 7.93 12.53
CA ALA A 217 -6.49 7.17 13.60
C ALA A 217 -5.97 5.73 13.67
N LEU A 218 -5.90 5.03 12.52
CA LEU A 218 -5.38 3.68 12.43
C LEU A 218 -3.89 3.61 12.78
N GLN A 219 -3.09 4.59 12.37
CA GLN A 219 -1.66 4.67 12.71
C GLN A 219 -1.43 4.63 14.22
N ARG A 220 -2.19 5.41 14.99
CA ARG A 220 -2.09 5.43 16.45
C ARG A 220 -2.50 4.11 17.08
N GLN A 221 -3.51 3.44 16.52
CA GLN A 221 -4.06 2.20 17.08
C GLN A 221 -3.25 0.96 16.70
N LEU A 222 -2.71 0.93 15.48
CA LEU A 222 -1.93 -0.16 14.90
C LEU A 222 -0.42 0.00 15.11
N ASN A 223 0.00 1.19 15.55
CA ASN A 223 1.39 1.54 15.86
C ASN A 223 2.37 1.31 14.69
N TYR A 224 1.91 1.47 13.44
CA TYR A 224 2.82 1.47 12.29
C TYR A 224 3.51 2.84 12.14
N PRO A 225 4.72 2.91 11.55
CA PRO A 225 5.48 4.15 11.47
C PRO A 225 4.84 5.20 10.58
N GLU A 226 5.20 6.47 10.80
CA GLU A 226 4.75 7.54 9.91
C GLU A 226 5.31 7.37 8.50
N VAL A 227 4.41 7.46 7.53
CA VAL A 227 4.71 7.31 6.10
C VAL A 227 5.46 8.54 5.61
N PRO A 228 6.71 8.39 5.13
CA PRO A 228 7.45 9.47 4.51
C PRO A 228 6.71 10.04 3.30
N ARG A 229 6.78 11.37 3.14
CA ARG A 229 6.18 12.09 2.02
C ARG A 229 7.26 12.56 1.06
N SER A 230 6.95 12.57 -0.23
CA SER A 230 7.76 13.30 -1.21
C SER A 230 7.86 14.77 -0.79
N THR A 231 9.09 15.29 -0.77
CA THR A 231 9.38 16.69 -0.40
C THR A 231 9.17 17.66 -1.55
N GLU A 232 8.91 17.15 -2.76
CA GLU A 232 8.56 17.96 -3.91
C GLU A 232 7.19 18.59 -3.69
N LYS A 233 7.15 19.92 -3.57
CA LYS A 233 5.88 20.66 -3.49
C LYS A 233 5.08 20.39 -4.76
N GLU A 234 3.83 19.95 -4.59
CA GLU A 234 2.87 19.94 -5.69
C GLU A 234 2.76 21.36 -6.26
N THR A 235 3.04 21.49 -7.54
CA THR A 235 2.92 22.76 -8.24
C THR A 235 1.48 22.92 -8.70
N ALA A 236 1.00 24.16 -8.86
CA ALA A 236 -0.34 24.43 -9.39
C ALA A 236 -0.61 23.73 -10.74
N LYS A 237 0.43 23.44 -11.53
CA LYS A 237 0.32 22.68 -12.79
C LYS A 237 -0.06 21.22 -12.56
N ASP A 238 0.39 20.60 -11.48
CA ASP A 238 0.08 19.21 -11.15
C ASP A 238 -1.38 19.07 -10.73
N GLU A 239 -1.87 20.00 -9.89
CA GLU A 239 -3.28 20.04 -9.47
C GLU A 239 -4.22 20.24 -10.67
N ILE A 240 -3.88 21.16 -11.59
CA ILE A 240 -4.64 21.39 -12.82
C ILE A 240 -4.69 20.13 -13.69
N THR A 241 -3.60 19.36 -13.73
CA THR A 241 -3.53 18.12 -14.52
C THR A 241 -4.45 17.05 -13.93
N VAL A 242 -4.45 16.89 -12.61
CA VAL A 242 -5.36 15.95 -11.90
C VAL A 242 -6.82 16.35 -12.10
N VAL A 243 -7.14 17.64 -11.97
CA VAL A 243 -8.50 18.15 -12.21
C VAL A 243 -8.92 17.89 -13.65
N ARG A 244 -8.05 18.15 -14.64
CA ARG A 244 -8.34 17.87 -16.05
C ARG A 244 -8.62 16.39 -16.30
N GLN A 245 -7.86 15.50 -15.66
CA GLN A 245 -8.06 14.06 -15.79
C GLN A 245 -9.39 13.61 -15.17
N ARG A 246 -9.75 14.13 -13.99
CA ARG A 246 -11.06 13.87 -13.36
C ARG A 246 -12.22 14.41 -14.20
N VAL A 247 -12.06 15.58 -14.83
CA VAL A 247 -13.05 16.14 -15.75
C VAL A 247 -13.22 15.23 -16.96
N ASN A 248 -12.13 14.72 -17.55
CA ASN A 248 -12.21 13.76 -18.66
C ASN A 248 -12.91 12.46 -18.26
N ASP A 249 -12.60 11.92 -17.07
CA ASP A 249 -13.27 10.70 -16.57
C ASP A 249 -14.76 10.93 -16.34
N LEU A 250 -15.13 12.10 -15.81
CA LEU A 250 -16.53 12.52 -15.66
C LEU A 250 -17.23 12.71 -17.01
N GLU A 251 -16.56 13.30 -18.02
CA GLU A 251 -17.09 13.43 -19.38
C GLU A 251 -17.36 12.06 -20.02
N ILE A 252 -16.45 11.10 -19.84
CA ILE A 252 -16.64 9.72 -20.34
C ILE A 252 -17.85 9.08 -19.66
N ARG A 253 -17.95 9.17 -18.33
CA ARG A 253 -19.11 8.66 -17.58
C ARG A 253 -20.42 9.33 -18.00
N LEU A 254 -20.40 10.64 -18.20
CA LEU A 254 -21.58 11.40 -18.65
C LEU A 254 -22.03 10.96 -20.04
N LYS A 255 -21.09 10.80 -20.99
CA LYS A 255 -21.41 10.28 -22.34
C LYS A 255 -22.02 8.88 -22.31
N LEU A 256 -21.57 8.02 -21.40
CA LEU A 256 -22.15 6.68 -21.22
C LEU A 256 -23.58 6.74 -20.70
N ILE A 257 -23.85 7.60 -19.70
CA ILE A 257 -25.21 7.83 -19.16
C ILE A 257 -26.11 8.46 -20.24
N GLU A 258 -25.63 9.42 -21.00
CA GLU A 258 -26.39 10.03 -22.10
C GLU A 258 -26.72 9.02 -23.21
N ALA A 259 -25.82 8.06 -23.47
CA ALA A 259 -26.05 6.99 -24.44
C ALA A 259 -27.06 5.94 -23.94
N GLU A 260 -27.10 5.69 -22.63
CA GLU A 260 -28.13 4.87 -21.96
C GLU A 260 -29.52 5.51 -22.07
N VAL A 261 -29.64 6.80 -21.74
CA VAL A 261 -30.91 7.56 -21.83
C VAL A 261 -31.43 7.63 -23.28
N LYS A 262 -30.53 7.64 -24.27
CA LYS A 262 -30.88 7.63 -25.70
C LYS A 262 -31.17 6.23 -26.26
N GLY A 263 -31.09 5.17 -25.45
CA GLY A 263 -31.45 3.81 -25.81
C GLY A 263 -30.49 3.11 -26.78
N ASN A 264 -29.23 3.56 -26.87
CA ASN A 264 -28.29 3.11 -27.91
C ASN A 264 -27.15 2.19 -27.42
N VAL A 265 -27.13 1.80 -26.13
CA VAL A 265 -26.09 0.91 -25.58
C VAL A 265 -26.67 -0.03 -24.54
N ASP A 266 -26.45 -1.34 -24.71
CA ASP A 266 -26.80 -2.37 -23.74
C ASP A 266 -25.67 -2.52 -22.71
N LEU A 267 -25.82 -1.86 -21.56
CA LEU A 267 -24.85 -1.82 -20.46
C LEU A 267 -24.80 -3.10 -19.62
N ALA A 268 -25.68 -4.08 -19.89
CA ALA A 268 -25.69 -5.37 -19.21
C ALA A 268 -24.38 -6.16 -19.37
N PHE A 269 -23.55 -5.82 -20.36
CA PHE A 269 -22.25 -6.44 -20.60
C PHE A 269 -21.14 -5.93 -19.67
N PHE A 270 -21.30 -4.76 -19.04
CA PHE A 270 -20.24 -4.10 -18.25
C PHE A 270 -20.59 -3.84 -16.78
N ALA A 271 -21.86 -3.92 -16.40
CA ALA A 271 -22.30 -3.69 -15.03
C ALA A 271 -22.80 -4.98 -14.38
N LYS A 272 -21.92 -5.70 -13.69
CA LYS A 272 -22.36 -6.51 -12.53
C LYS A 272 -21.53 -6.26 -11.28
N PRO A 273 -21.81 -5.15 -10.57
CA PRO A 273 -21.53 -4.97 -9.15
C PRO A 273 -22.80 -5.15 -8.31
N GLU A 274 -23.57 -6.23 -8.53
CA GLU A 274 -24.86 -6.48 -7.86
C GLU A 274 -24.73 -6.66 -6.32
N ILE A 275 -23.52 -6.66 -5.77
CA ILE A 275 -23.23 -6.81 -4.33
C ILE A 275 -23.34 -5.45 -3.57
N LEU A 276 -23.22 -4.30 -4.25
CA LEU A 276 -23.10 -2.99 -3.58
C LEU A 276 -24.43 -2.27 -3.30
N GLN A 277 -25.57 -2.77 -3.81
CA GLN A 277 -26.88 -2.10 -3.60
C GLN A 277 -27.45 -2.28 -2.19
N ASN A 278 -26.98 -3.27 -1.42
CA ASN A 278 -27.56 -3.57 -0.11
C ASN A 278 -27.04 -2.67 1.02
N LEU A 279 -25.94 -1.92 0.83
CA LEU A 279 -25.37 -1.08 1.89
C LEU A 279 -25.86 0.37 1.88
N ARG A 280 -26.56 0.80 0.82
CA ARG A 280 -27.01 2.20 0.68
C ARG A 280 -28.41 2.48 1.22
N LYS A 281 -29.08 1.49 1.82
CA LYS A 281 -30.49 1.60 2.23
C LYS A 281 -30.71 2.01 3.69
N ASP A 282 -29.67 2.12 4.52
CA ASP A 282 -29.85 2.33 5.96
C ASP A 282 -29.45 3.72 6.49
N ASP A 283 -29.39 4.74 5.62
CA ASP A 283 -29.37 6.14 6.06
C ASP A 283 -30.74 6.79 5.86
N GLY A 284 -31.72 6.30 6.61
CA GLY A 284 -33.02 6.94 6.79
C GLY A 284 -33.00 7.86 8.02
N PHE A 285 -32.61 9.11 7.85
CA PHE A 285 -32.96 10.17 8.79
C PHE A 285 -34.37 10.70 8.47
N ALA A 286 -35.30 10.40 9.40
CA ALA A 286 -36.51 11.11 9.82
C ALA A 286 -37.58 11.54 8.78
N ASP A 287 -38.81 11.08 8.99
CA ASP A 287 -39.81 11.88 9.74
C ASP A 287 -40.38 11.04 10.89
#